data_AF-A0A0M8WV37-F1
#
_entry.id   AF-A0A0M8WV37-F1
#
_cell.length_a   1.000
_cell.length_b   1.000
_cell.length_c   1.000
_cell.angle_alpha   90.00
_cell.angle_beta   90.00
_cell.angle_gamma   90.00
#
_symmetry.space_group_name_H-M   'P 1'
#
loop_
_entity.id
_entity.type
_entity.pdbx_description
1 polymer ?
#
loop_
_entity_poly.entity_id
_entity_poly.type
_entity_poly.pdbx_seq_one_letter_code
_entity_poly.pdbx_strand_id
1 'polypeptide(L)'
;MQLTHAPDPIGVGYERLESSKKAWTKAGEDTKGLQSGVGKARGKLEDGQAGLGDTAGCQSTADQKELYGSWKEYLDKVDKRCGELGWIMQSSGIDLAGSDDAVKAELDKLETKYQDTAPVGGQAKGR
;
A
#
# COMPACT_ATOMS: atom_id res chain seq x y z
N MET A 1 27.72 -0.65 -3.21
CA MET A 1 27.47 -1.46 -4.42
C MET A 1 27.37 -0.50 -5.60
N GLN A 2 28.21 -0.67 -6.63
CA GLN A 2 28.25 0.31 -7.72
C GLN A 2 27.16 0.03 -8.77
N LEU A 3 26.07 0.81 -8.75
CA LEU A 3 25.12 0.99 -9.85
C LEU A 3 25.85 1.16 -11.20
N THR A 4 25.65 0.20 -12.10
CA THR A 4 26.11 0.25 -13.48
C THR A 4 25.27 1.24 -14.30
N HIS A 5 26.00 1.98 -15.12
CA HIS A 5 25.64 3.20 -15.83
C HIS A 5 24.60 2.97 -16.94
N ALA A 6 23.54 3.77 -16.96
CA ALA A 6 22.92 4.18 -18.22
C ALA A 6 23.68 5.42 -18.71
N PRO A 7 24.11 5.49 -19.99
CA PRO A 7 24.84 6.65 -20.48
C PRO A 7 23.97 7.90 -20.44
N ASP A 8 24.50 8.94 -19.82
CA ASP A 8 23.85 10.21 -19.55
C ASP A 8 23.86 11.09 -20.81
N PRO A 9 22.71 11.43 -21.43
CA PRO A 9 22.71 12.26 -22.64
C PRO A 9 23.04 13.73 -22.36
N ILE A 10 22.98 14.18 -21.11
CA ILE A 10 23.16 15.58 -20.72
C ILE A 10 23.80 15.56 -19.33
N GLY A 11 25.11 15.85 -19.22
CA GLY A 11 25.90 15.74 -17.98
C GLY A 11 25.46 16.66 -16.83
N VAL A 12 24.26 16.43 -16.30
CA VAL A 12 23.77 16.94 -15.03
C VAL A 12 23.95 15.81 -14.02
N GLY A 13 25.01 15.91 -13.22
CA GLY A 13 25.35 14.91 -12.22
C GLY A 13 24.15 14.60 -11.33
N TYR A 14 23.52 13.45 -11.57
CA TYR A 14 22.60 12.88 -10.61
C TYR A 14 23.45 12.49 -9.39
N GLU A 15 23.14 13.05 -8.22
CA GLU A 15 23.60 12.45 -6.97
C GLU A 15 23.21 10.97 -7.05
N ARG A 16 24.23 10.11 -6.94
CA ARG A 16 24.06 8.67 -6.94
C ARG A 16 23.05 8.30 -5.86
N LEU A 17 21.82 7.98 -6.25
CA LEU A 17 20.79 7.49 -5.34
C LEU A 17 21.24 6.13 -4.82
N GLU A 18 21.94 6.12 -3.69
CA GLU A 18 22.32 4.89 -3.03
C GLU A 18 21.15 4.36 -2.22
N SER A 19 20.65 3.19 -2.64
CA SER A 19 19.71 2.38 -1.86
C SER A 19 20.29 2.13 -0.47
N SER A 20 19.59 2.58 0.58
CA SER A 20 20.06 2.43 1.98
C SER A 20 19.21 1.43 2.74
N LYS A 21 19.85 0.47 3.41
CA LYS A 21 19.19 -0.51 4.30
C LYS A 21 18.22 0.17 5.25
N LYS A 22 18.69 1.25 5.88
CA LYS A 22 17.93 2.03 6.85
C LYS A 22 16.66 2.63 6.23
N ALA A 23 16.73 3.17 5.02
CA ALA A 23 15.56 3.74 4.35
C ALA A 23 14.53 2.66 4.03
N TRP A 24 14.95 1.51 3.49
CA TRP A 24 14.05 0.39 3.19
C TRP A 24 13.39 -0.20 4.44
N THR A 25 14.17 -0.45 5.50
CA THR A 25 13.63 -0.92 6.77
C THR A 25 12.62 0.06 7.34
N LYS A 26 12.94 1.36 7.35
CA LYS A 26 12.05 2.40 7.87
C LYS A 26 10.78 2.54 7.04
N ALA A 27 10.88 2.50 5.72
CA ALA A 27 9.73 2.54 4.82
C ALA A 27 8.80 1.33 5.06
N GLY A 28 9.38 0.14 5.28
CA GLY A 28 8.63 -1.05 5.64
C GLY A 28 7.90 -0.93 6.98
N GLU A 29 8.56 -0.41 8.01
CA GLU A 29 7.97 -0.14 9.31
C GLU A 29 6.82 0.88 9.22
N ASP A 30 7.02 1.99 8.51
CA ASP A 30 6.00 3.02 8.33
C ASP A 30 4.78 2.50 7.57
N THR A 31 5.01 1.68 6.54
CA THR A 31 3.93 1.07 5.75
C THR A 31 3.13 0.07 6.61
N LYS A 32 3.79 -0.70 7.48
CA LYS A 32 3.11 -1.53 8.50
C LYS A 32 2.39 -0.69 9.55
N GLY A 33 2.90 0.51 9.86
CA GLY A 33 2.19 1.50 10.68
C GLY A 33 0.85 1.91 10.06
N LEU A 34 0.81 2.12 8.75
CA LEU A 34 -0.43 2.39 8.02
C LEU A 34 -1.42 1.22 8.12
N GLN A 35 -0.94 -0.02 8.00
CA GLN A 35 -1.76 -1.22 8.22
C GLN A 35 -2.47 -1.17 9.59
N SER A 36 -1.75 -0.85 10.67
CA SER A 36 -2.35 -0.70 12.00
C SER A 36 -3.44 0.39 12.04
N GLY A 37 -3.21 1.52 11.36
CA GLY A 37 -4.19 2.60 11.23
C GLY A 37 -5.46 2.15 10.50
N VAL A 38 -5.30 1.42 9.39
CA VAL A 38 -6.40 0.87 8.59
C VAL A 38 -7.20 -0.16 9.39
N GLY A 39 -6.53 -1.07 10.12
CA GLY A 39 -7.20 -2.02 11.00
C GLY A 39 -8.06 -1.34 12.08
N LYS A 40 -7.58 -0.23 12.67
CA LYS A 40 -8.37 0.58 13.61
C LYS A 40 -9.57 1.25 12.94
N ALA A 41 -9.39 1.78 11.73
CA ALA A 41 -10.49 2.38 10.97
C ALA A 41 -11.56 1.34 10.61
N ARG A 42 -11.15 0.13 10.23
CA ARG A 42 -12.06 -1.00 9.99
C ARG A 42 -12.85 -1.35 11.25
N GLY A 43 -12.20 -1.46 12.41
CA GLY A 43 -12.89 -1.70 13.69
C GLY A 43 -13.96 -0.65 13.98
N LYS A 44 -13.65 0.64 13.80
CA LYS A 44 -14.63 1.72 13.96
C LYS A 44 -15.78 1.65 12.96
N LEU A 45 -15.52 1.22 11.73
CA LEU A 45 -16.56 1.01 10.72
C LEU A 45 -17.49 -0.14 11.11
N GLU A 46 -16.94 -1.24 11.64
CA GLU A 46 -17.72 -2.38 12.16
C GLU A 46 -18.54 -1.99 13.38
N ASP A 47 -17.95 -1.26 14.33
CA ASP A 47 -18.64 -0.73 15.50
C ASP A 47 -19.79 0.21 15.11
N GLY A 48 -19.58 1.03 14.08
CA GLY A 48 -20.59 1.92 13.51
C GLY A 48 -21.79 1.18 12.91
N GLN A 49 -21.65 -0.12 12.60
CA GLN A 49 -22.75 -0.97 12.17
C GLN A 49 -23.52 -1.66 13.27
N ALA A 50 -23.01 -1.62 14.50
CA ALA A 50 -23.73 -2.20 15.62
C ALA A 50 -25.09 -1.50 15.79
N GLY A 51 -26.16 -2.30 15.93
CA GLY A 51 -27.51 -1.79 16.16
C GLY A 51 -28.34 -1.51 14.90
N LEU A 52 -27.78 -1.69 13.70
CA LEU A 52 -28.59 -1.83 12.49
C LEU A 52 -29.35 -3.16 12.54
N GLY A 53 -30.63 -3.07 12.88
CA GLY A 53 -31.55 -4.21 12.92
C GLY A 53 -31.89 -4.73 11.53
N ASP A 54 -33.03 -5.42 11.41
CA ASP A 54 -33.48 -5.93 10.12
C ASP A 54 -33.70 -4.79 9.12
N THR A 55 -33.17 -4.95 7.91
CA THR A 55 -33.20 -3.93 6.86
C THR A 55 -34.46 -4.01 6.00
N ALA A 56 -35.35 -4.96 6.30
CA ALA A 56 -36.60 -5.17 5.57
C ALA A 56 -37.50 -3.92 5.63
N GLY A 57 -37.84 -3.38 4.46
CA GLY A 57 -38.80 -2.28 4.31
C GLY A 57 -38.24 -0.87 4.35
N CYS A 58 -36.93 -0.67 4.51
CA CYS A 58 -36.29 0.66 4.49
C CYS A 58 -35.12 0.70 3.49
N GLN A 59 -35.32 1.40 2.37
CA GLN A 59 -34.33 1.49 1.30
C GLN A 59 -32.99 2.07 1.78
N SER A 60 -33.02 3.13 2.59
CA SER A 60 -31.79 3.75 3.10
C SER A 60 -30.97 2.79 3.96
N THR A 61 -31.60 1.85 4.66
CA THR A 61 -30.90 0.84 5.46
C THR A 61 -30.25 -0.23 4.57
N ALA A 62 -30.90 -0.60 3.47
CA ALA A 62 -30.33 -1.51 2.47
C ALA A 62 -29.11 -0.87 1.77
N ASP A 63 -29.24 0.38 1.31
CA ASP A 63 -28.14 1.14 0.68
C ASP A 63 -26.95 1.30 1.63
N GLN A 64 -27.24 1.54 2.91
CA GLN A 64 -26.23 1.69 3.94
C GLN A 64 -25.45 0.39 4.19
N LYS A 65 -26.11 -0.77 4.14
CA LYS A 65 -25.47 -2.08 4.28
C LYS A 65 -24.57 -2.41 3.10
N GLU A 66 -25.01 -2.07 1.88
CA GLU A 66 -24.20 -2.19 0.67
C GLU A 66 -22.96 -1.28 0.75
N LEU A 67 -23.14 -0.02 1.14
CA LEU A 67 -22.05 0.93 1.34
C LEU A 67 -21.04 0.39 2.35
N TYR A 68 -21.49 -0.07 3.53
CA TYR A 68 -20.62 -0.69 4.52
C TYR A 68 -19.84 -1.89 3.95
N GLY A 69 -20.52 -2.77 3.22
CA GLY A 69 -19.86 -3.92 2.57
C GLY A 69 -18.72 -3.49 1.65
N SER A 70 -18.97 -2.50 0.80
CA SER A 70 -17.96 -1.98 -0.13
C SER A 70 -16.77 -1.33 0.59
N TRP A 71 -17.01 -0.55 1.64
CA TRP A 71 -15.94 0.08 2.43
C TRP A 71 -15.13 -0.93 3.23
N LYS A 72 -15.80 -1.93 3.82
CA LYS A 72 -15.12 -3.02 4.54
C LYS A 72 -14.20 -3.80 3.60
N GLU A 73 -14.70 -4.16 2.43
CA GLU A 73 -13.88 -4.86 1.42
C GLU A 73 -12.69 -4.01 0.97
N TYR A 74 -12.89 -2.71 0.71
CA TYR A 74 -11.82 -1.80 0.35
C TYR A 74 -10.75 -1.70 1.44
N LEU A 75 -11.15 -1.47 2.70
CA LEU A 75 -10.22 -1.38 3.82
C LEU A 75 -9.46 -2.69 4.06
N ASP A 76 -10.11 -3.85 3.86
CA ASP A 76 -9.46 -5.16 3.94
C ASP A 76 -8.36 -5.33 2.88
N LYS A 77 -8.60 -4.85 1.66
CA LYS A 77 -7.60 -4.90 0.58
C LYS A 77 -6.43 -3.97 0.87
N VAL A 78 -6.71 -2.75 1.34
CA VAL A 78 -5.67 -1.77 1.72
C VAL A 78 -4.82 -2.30 2.88
N ASP A 79 -5.44 -2.88 3.91
CA ASP A 79 -4.72 -3.48 5.06
C ASP A 79 -3.71 -4.54 4.58
N LYS A 80 -4.17 -5.50 3.78
CA LYS A 80 -3.33 -6.56 3.24
C LYS A 80 -2.21 -6.02 2.36
N ARG A 81 -2.51 -5.04 1.49
CA ARG A 81 -1.52 -4.40 0.62
C ARG A 81 -0.44 -3.68 1.43
N CYS A 82 -0.81 -2.93 2.46
CA CYS A 82 0.14 -2.30 3.37
C CYS A 82 1.02 -3.33 4.09
N GLY A 83 0.43 -4.44 4.55
CA GLY A 83 1.18 -5.53 5.18
C GLY A 83 2.21 -6.17 4.26
N GLU A 84 1.81 -6.52 3.03
CA GLU A 84 2.67 -7.16 2.02
C GLU A 84 3.76 -6.20 1.53
N LEU A 85 3.40 -4.97 1.17
CA LEU A 85 4.37 -3.95 0.77
C LEU A 85 5.37 -3.64 1.88
N GLY A 86 4.88 -3.46 3.11
CA GLY A 86 5.73 -3.20 4.26
C GLY A 86 6.68 -4.37 4.56
N TRP A 87 6.25 -5.61 4.31
CA TRP A 87 7.12 -6.77 4.40
C TRP A 87 8.20 -6.77 3.32
N ILE A 88 7.85 -6.53 2.04
CA ILE A 88 8.82 -6.44 0.93
C ILE A 88 9.87 -5.36 1.20
N MET A 89 9.45 -4.18 1.62
CA MET A 89 10.37 -3.07 1.92
C MET A 89 11.29 -3.40 3.10
N GLN A 90 10.73 -3.97 4.19
CA GLN A 90 11.52 -4.31 5.36
C GLN A 90 12.52 -5.45 5.08
N SER A 91 12.10 -6.49 4.36
CA SER A 91 12.97 -7.60 3.99
C SER A 91 14.09 -7.15 3.06
N SER A 92 13.80 -6.27 2.10
CA SER A 92 14.81 -5.64 1.24
C SER A 92 15.84 -4.83 2.02
N GLY A 93 15.43 -4.17 3.11
CA GLY A 93 16.33 -3.41 3.99
C GLY A 93 17.22 -4.29 4.88
N ILE A 94 16.65 -5.39 5.42
CA ILE A 94 17.37 -6.37 6.24
C ILE A 94 18.36 -7.16 5.37
N ASP A 95 17.86 -7.68 4.25
CA ASP A 95 18.58 -8.55 3.32
C ASP A 95 18.90 -7.83 2.01
N LEU A 96 19.66 -6.73 2.10
CA LEU A 96 20.16 -5.96 0.95
C LEU A 96 21.14 -6.76 0.05
N ALA A 97 21.21 -8.08 0.23
CA ALA A 97 21.89 -8.99 -0.68
C ALA A 97 20.98 -9.47 -1.83
N GLY A 98 19.66 -9.23 -1.76
CA GLY A 98 18.75 -9.42 -2.89
C GLY A 98 19.07 -8.46 -4.04
N SER A 99 19.00 -8.94 -5.29
CA SER A 99 19.15 -8.08 -6.47
C SER A 99 17.95 -7.15 -6.63
N ASP A 100 18.17 -5.98 -7.22
CA ASP A 100 17.09 -5.04 -7.55
C ASP A 100 15.99 -5.70 -8.40
N ASP A 101 16.35 -6.66 -9.25
CA ASP A 101 15.40 -7.45 -10.05
C ASP A 101 14.48 -8.31 -9.18
N ALA A 102 14.98 -8.87 -8.07
CA ALA A 102 14.17 -9.65 -7.15
C ALA A 102 13.18 -8.76 -6.40
N VAL A 103 13.63 -7.60 -5.92
CA VAL A 103 12.76 -6.60 -5.28
C VAL A 103 11.69 -6.13 -6.25
N LYS A 104 12.09 -5.82 -7.50
CA LYS A 104 11.17 -5.43 -8.56
C LYS A 104 10.14 -6.52 -8.85
N ALA A 105 10.55 -7.78 -8.96
CA ALA A 105 9.64 -8.88 -9.21
C ALA A 105 8.57 -9.04 -8.11
N GLU A 106 8.94 -8.85 -6.84
CA GLU A 106 7.96 -8.88 -5.73
C GLU A 106 7.01 -7.67 -5.77
N LEU A 107 7.50 -6.49 -6.13
CA LEU A 107 6.66 -5.30 -6.32
C LEU A 107 5.68 -5.46 -7.51
N ASP A 108 6.14 -6.00 -8.63
CA ASP A 108 5.30 -6.23 -9.82
C ASP A 108 4.20 -7.27 -9.54
N LYS A 109 4.49 -8.30 -8.72
CA LYS A 109 3.49 -9.26 -8.23
C LYS A 109 2.44 -8.58 -7.34
N LEU A 110 2.89 -7.70 -6.44
CA LEU A 110 2.01 -6.93 -5.56
C LEU A 110 1.09 -6.02 -6.38
N GLU A 111 1.63 -5.31 -7.37
CA GLU A 111 0.84 -4.46 -8.26
C GLU A 111 -0.23 -5.27 -9.00
N THR A 112 0.16 -6.42 -9.56
CA THR A 112 -0.77 -7.33 -10.25
C THR A 112 -1.89 -7.84 -9.33
N LYS A 113 -1.56 -8.14 -8.07
CA LYS A 113 -2.53 -8.65 -7.09
C LYS A 113 -3.56 -7.60 -6.65
N TYR A 114 -3.19 -6.32 -6.67
CA TYR A 114 -4.00 -5.21 -6.16
C TYR A 114 -4.38 -4.19 -7.26
N GLN A 115 -4.58 -4.65 -8.49
CA GLN A 115 -5.00 -3.80 -9.62
C GLN A 115 -6.37 -3.14 -9.41
N ASP A 116 -7.22 -3.75 -8.58
CA ASP A 116 -8.57 -3.27 -8.27
C ASP A 116 -8.60 -2.11 -7.26
N THR A 117 -7.47 -1.81 -6.63
CA THR A 117 -7.27 -0.64 -5.77
C THR A 117 -6.50 0.40 -6.54
N ALA A 118 -7.21 1.14 -7.40
CA ALA A 118 -6.65 2.27 -8.13
C ALA A 118 -5.91 3.22 -7.16
N PRO A 119 -4.74 3.75 -7.53
CA PRO A 119 -4.07 4.75 -6.72
C PRO A 119 -4.91 6.03 -6.70
N VAL A 120 -5.73 6.19 -5.67
CA VAL A 120 -6.60 7.36 -5.47
C VAL A 120 -5.89 8.54 -4.79
N GLY A 121 -4.61 8.38 -4.40
CA GLY A 121 -3.80 9.41 -3.77
C GLY A 121 -2.52 9.71 -4.57
N GLY A 122 -2.13 10.99 -4.64
CA GLY A 122 -0.89 11.39 -5.31
C GLY A 122 -0.99 11.59 -6.82
N GLN A 123 -2.19 11.68 -7.38
CA GLN A 123 -2.38 12.19 -8.75
C GLN A 123 -1.84 13.62 -8.80
N ALA A 124 -0.61 13.78 -9.27
CA ALA A 124 -0.08 15.08 -9.63
C ALA A 124 -1.04 15.65 -10.68
N LYS A 125 -1.86 16.62 -10.28
CA LYS A 125 -2.40 17.57 -11.24
C LYS A 125 -1.15 18.23 -11.83
N GLY A 126 -0.81 17.81 -13.05
CA GLY A 126 0.36 18.29 -13.77
C GLY A 126 0.44 19.80 -13.63
N ARG A 127 1.64 20.28 -13.32
CA ARG A 127 1.96 21.69 -13.45
C ARG A 127 2.50 21.93 -14.85
#